data_AF-A0A0C3BJH6-F1
#
_entry.id   AF-A0A0C3BJH6-F1
#
_cell.length_a   1.000
_cell.length_b   1.000
_cell.length_c   1.000
_cell.angle_alpha   90.00
_cell.angle_beta   90.00
_cell.angle_gamma   90.00
#
_symmetry.space_group_name_H-M   'P 1'
#
loop_
_entity.id
_entity.type
_entity.pdbx_description
1 polymer ?
#
loop_
_entity_poly.entity_id
_entity_poly.type
_entity_poly.pdbx_seq_one_letter_code
_entity_poly.pdbx_strand_id
1 'polypeptide(L)' 'GILAVDIVQGSFNKVSFARFINGLLGQMNPFPGPNSVILMDNCRIHKSETILEMIRERYVSQTLTIPSYC' A
#
# COMPACT_ATOMS: atom_id res chain seq x y z
N GLY A 1 -6.06 15.97 -1.77
CA GLY A 1 -7.01 15.31 -2.67
C GLY A 1 -6.97 13.81 -2.41
N ILE A 2 -8.00 13.08 -2.81
CA ILE A 2 -8.03 11.62 -2.73
C ILE A 2 -7.54 11.07 -4.09
N LEU A 3 -6.54 10.20 -4.09
CA LEU A 3 -5.96 9.64 -5.32
C LEU A 3 -6.67 8.35 -5.77
N ALA A 4 -7.00 7.47 -4.83
CA ALA A 4 -7.68 6.21 -5.09
C ALA A 4 -8.60 5.85 -3.92
N VAL A 5 -9.78 5.32 -4.23
CA VAL A 5 -10.75 4.76 -3.29
C VAL A 5 -11.25 3.45 -3.87
N ASP A 6 -11.31 2.42 -3.04
CA ASP A 6 -11.91 1.14 -3.38
C ASP A 6 -12.89 0.73 -2.27
N ILE A 7 -14.10 0.35 -2.69
CA ILE A 7 -15.19 -0.03 -1.79
C ILE A 7 -15.56 -1.46 -2.13
N VAL A 8 -15.36 -2.36 -1.17
CA VAL A 8 -15.72 -3.78 -1.30
C VAL A 8 -16.78 -4.17 -0.30
N GLN A 9 -17.66 -5.06 -0.74
CA GLN A 9 -18.66 -5.68 0.12
C GLN A 9 -18.00 -6.78 0.97
N GLY A 10 -18.08 -6.64 2.30
CA GLY A 10 -17.48 -7.60 3.24
C GLY A 10 -16.08 -7.19 3.70
N SER A 11 -15.21 -8.16 3.98
CA SER A 11 -13.86 -7.90 4.50
C SER A 11 -12.84 -7.69 3.39
N PHE A 12 -11.95 -6.71 3.58
CA PHE A 12 -10.79 -6.51 2.73
C PHE A 12 -9.79 -7.64 2.97
N ASN A 13 -9.57 -8.48 1.95
CA ASN A 13 -8.65 -9.61 2.04
C ASN A 13 -7.34 -9.32 1.30
N LYS A 14 -6.37 -10.23 1.40
CA LYS A 14 -5.04 -10.04 0.78
C LYS A 14 -5.13 -9.85 -0.74
N VAL A 15 -6.06 -10.52 -1.41
CA VAL A 15 -6.20 -10.46 -2.87
C VAL A 15 -6.82 -9.14 -3.32
N SER A 16 -7.89 -8.69 -2.65
CA SER A 16 -8.47 -7.37 -2.92
C SER A 16 -7.46 -6.26 -2.64
N PHE A 17 -6.68 -6.40 -1.57
CA PHE A 17 -5.62 -5.44 -1.25
C PHE A 17 -4.48 -5.39 -2.27
N ALA A 18 -4.00 -6.53 -2.74
CA ALA A 18 -2.97 -6.56 -3.78
C ALA A 18 -3.46 -5.88 -5.08
N ARG A 19 -4.73 -6.08 -5.46
CA ARG A 19 -5.33 -5.40 -6.63
C ARG A 19 -5.40 -3.89 -6.44
N PHE A 20 -5.84 -3.45 -5.26
CA PHE A 20 -5.88 -2.03 -4.92
C PHE A 20 -4.50 -1.38 -4.99
N ILE A 21 -3.49 -2.00 -4.37
CA ILE A 21 -2.10 -1.52 -4.42
C ILE A 21 -1.60 -1.46 -5.86
N ASN A 22 -1.83 -2.49 -6.67
CA ASN A 22 -1.42 -2.46 -8.08
C ASN A 22 -2.00 -1.25 -8.84
N GLY A 23 -3.28 -0.93 -8.62
CA GLY A 23 -3.93 0.25 -9.20
C GLY A 23 -3.31 1.56 -8.69
N LEU A 24 -3.09 1.66 -7.38
CA LEU A 24 -2.44 2.83 -6.76
C LEU A 24 -1.02 3.04 -7.29
N LEU A 25 -0.23 1.98 -7.38
CA LEU A 25 1.15 2.03 -7.89
C LEU A 25 1.22 2.53 -9.34
N GLY A 26 0.18 2.29 -10.16
CA GLY A 26 0.10 2.82 -11.52
C GLY A 26 -0.18 4.33 -11.60
N GLN A 27 -0.63 4.95 -10.51
CA GLN A 27 -0.94 6.37 -10.41
C GLN A 27 0.19 7.18 -9.73
N MET A 28 1.18 6.49 -9.17
CA MET A 28 2.30 7.09 -8.45
C MET A 28 3.45 7.44 -9.41
N ASN A 29 4.27 8.43 -9.01
CA ASN A 29 5.49 8.76 -9.73
C ASN A 29 6.69 8.02 -9.11
N PRO A 30 7.73 7.69 -9.91
CA PRO A 30 8.98 7.16 -9.38
C PRO A 30 9.60 8.08 -8.33
N PHE A 31 10.17 7.50 -7.28
CA PHE A 31 10.91 8.25 -6.26
C PHE A 31 12.19 8.86 -6.87
N PRO A 32 12.56 10.13 -6.57
CA PRO A 32 12.01 11.04 -5.55
C PRO A 32 10.95 12.05 -6.05
N GLY A 33 10.21 11.72 -7.12
CA GLY A 33 9.17 12.59 -7.68
C GLY A 33 8.00 12.85 -6.72
N PRO A 34 7.13 13.84 -7.02
CA PRO A 34 5.94 14.09 -6.21
C PRO A 34 5.02 12.85 -6.18
N ASN A 35 4.37 12.57 -5.05
CA ASN A 35 3.50 11.40 -4.86
C ASN A 35 4.21 10.02 -5.02
N SER A 36 5.49 9.92 -4.64
CA SER A 36 6.28 8.69 -4.76
C SER A 36 6.44 7.87 -3.46
N VAL A 37 5.77 8.27 -2.37
CA VAL A 37 5.90 7.65 -1.05
C VAL A 37 4.56 7.09 -0.60
N ILE A 38 4.56 5.87 -0.07
CA ILE A 38 3.37 5.20 0.47
C ILE A 38 3.53 5.07 1.98
N LEU A 39 2.50 5.50 2.72
CA LEU A 39 2.35 5.22 4.14
C LEU A 39 1.17 4.26 4.31
N MET A 40 1.41 3.12 4.96
CA MET A 40 0.38 2.12 5.27
C MET A 40 0.33 1.87 6.76
N ASP A 41 -0.84 1.53 7.29
CA ASP A 41 -0.97 1.09 8.68
C ASP A 41 -0.33 -0.31 8.87
N ASN A 42 -0.10 -0.69 10.13
CA ASN A 42 0.58 -1.93 10.52
C ASN A 42 -0.38 -3.17 10.51
N CYS A 43 -1.46 -3.15 9.73
CA CYS A 43 -2.42 -4.24 9.71
C CYS A 43 -1.78 -5.55 9.21
N ARG A 44 -2.20 -6.69 9.78
CA ARG A 44 -1.66 -8.03 9.42
C ARG A 44 -1.76 -8.35 7.94
N ILE A 45 -2.81 -7.87 7.27
CA ILE A 45 -2.99 -8.09 5.82
C ILE A 45 -1.98 -7.32 4.97
N HIS A 46 -1.42 -6.21 5.48
CA HIS A 46 -0.40 -5.40 4.80
C HIS A 46 1.00 -6.01 4.92
N LYS A 47 1.22 -6.93 5.88
CA LYS A 47 2.48 -7.67 6.05
C LYS A 47 2.64 -8.84 5.08
N SER A 48 1.77 -8.99 4.09
CA SER A 48 1.94 -10.04 3.07
C SER A 48 3.20 -9.76 2.27
N GLU A 49 4.08 -10.75 2.16
CA GLU A 49 5.36 -10.63 1.46
C GLU A 49 5.18 -10.17 -0.01
N THR A 50 4.15 -10.68 -0.69
CA THR A 50 3.76 -10.28 -2.05
C THR A 50 3.51 -8.78 -2.19
N ILE A 51 2.87 -8.13 -1.21
CA ILE A 51 2.59 -6.69 -1.27
C ILE A 51 3.89 -5.91 -1.11
N LEU A 52 4.75 -6.34 -0.19
CA LEU A 52 6.04 -5.70 0.05
C LEU A 52 6.95 -5.82 -1.17
N GLU A 53 6.97 -6.98 -1.85
CA GLU A 53 7.70 -7.17 -3.10
C GLU A 53 7.18 -6.24 -4.20
N MET A 54 5.87 -6.18 -4.42
CA MET A 54 5.27 -5.28 -5.42
C MET A 54 5.68 -3.81 -5.23
N ILE A 55 5.75 -3.36 -3.97
CA ILE A 55 6.15 -1.99 -3.64
C ILE A 55 7.66 -1.82 -3.83
N ARG A 56 8.50 -2.75 -3.33
CA ARG A 56 9.96 -2.66 -3.44
C ARG A 56 10.47 -2.68 -4.88
N GLU A 57 9.81 -3.42 -5.76
CA GLU A 57 10.17 -3.46 -7.19
C GLU A 57 10.01 -2.10 -7.88
N ARG A 58 9.10 -1.26 -7.42
CA ARG A 58 8.68 -0.04 -8.13
C ARG A 58 8.97 1.25 -7.37
N TYR A 59 9.07 1.19 -6.05
CA TYR A 59 9.12 2.36 -5.16
C TYR A 59 9.96 2.11 -3.89
N VAL A 60 10.37 3.20 -3.24
CA VAL A 60 11.04 3.14 -1.94
C VAL A 60 9.99 2.93 -0.84
N SER A 61 9.96 1.74 -0.23
CA SER A 61 9.12 1.48 0.94
C SER A 61 9.88 1.81 2.23
N GLN A 62 9.37 2.74 3.04
CA GLN A 62 9.74 2.81 4.45
C GLN A 62 8.57 2.31 5.30
N THR A 63 8.75 1.14 5.92
CA THR A 63 7.77 0.60 6.85
C THR A 63 7.97 1.25 8.22
N LEU A 64 7.19 2.28 8.52
CA LEU A 64 7.12 2.82 9.88
C LEU A 64 6.25 1.89 10.72
N THR A 65 6.86 1.10 11.60
CA THR A 65 6.10 0.26 12.53
C THR A 65 5.55 1.17 13.61
N ILE A 66 4.29 1.57 13.48
CA ILE A 66 3.58 2.19 14.60
C ILE A 66 3.39 1.13 15.70
N PRO A 67 3.84 1.39 16.94
CA PRO A 67 3.55 0.54 18.07
C PRO A 67 2.04 0.34 18.20
N SER A 68 1.61 -0.91 18.33
CA SER A 68 0.21 -1.22 18.58
C SER A 68 -0.13 -0.91 20.05
N TYR A 69 -0.37 0.37 20.34
CA TYR A 69 -1.05 0.82 21.54
C TYR A 69 -1.91 2.05 21.22
N CYS A 70 -3.17 1.79 20.89
CA CYS A 70 -4.34 2.61 21.20
C CYS A 70 -5.57 1.72 20.93
#